data_AF-A0A7C6YBV9-F1
#
_entry.id   AF-A0A7C6YBV9-F1
#
_cell.length_a   1.000
_cell.length_b   1.000
_cell.length_c   1.000
_cell.angle_alpha   90.00
_cell.angle_beta   90.00
_cell.angle_gamma   90.00
#
_symmetry.space_group_name_H-M   'P 1'
#
loop_
_entity.id
_entity.type
_entity.pdbx_description
1 polymer ?
#
loop_
_entity_poly.entity_id
_entity_poly.type
_entity_poly.pdbx_seq_one_letter_code
_entity_poly.pdbx_strand_id
1 'polypeptide(L)' 'MPVIDDRLLEILACPEDKGPLLLVGDDALYNPRLKRIYRIDDGIPVLLVDEARQVDDDDEHAQLLVRAGGSAAE' A
#
# COMPACT_ATOMS: atom_id res chain seq x y z
N MET A 1 3.95 -17.20 29.65
CA MET A 1 4.19 -16.01 28.82
C MET A 1 5.18 -16.40 27.74
N PRO A 2 4.78 -16.33 26.46
CA PRO A 2 5.55 -15.62 25.46
C PRO A 2 4.84 -14.27 25.24
N VAL A 3 5.47 -13.15 25.59
CA VAL A 3 6.08 -12.24 24.61
C VAL A 3 5.39 -12.35 23.26
N ILE A 4 4.54 -11.37 22.96
CA ILE A 4 4.05 -11.18 21.60
C ILE A 4 5.30 -11.00 20.72
N ASP A 5 5.57 -12.01 19.89
CA ASP A 5 6.69 -12.14 18.98
C ASP A 5 6.77 -10.96 17.99
N ASP A 6 7.97 -10.48 17.69
CA ASP A 6 8.28 -9.54 16.59
C ASP A 6 7.70 -10.00 15.23
N ARG A 7 7.37 -11.28 15.07
CA ARG A 7 6.63 -11.82 13.91
C ARG A 7 5.22 -11.26 13.77
N LEU A 8 4.60 -10.79 14.85
CA LEU A 8 3.26 -10.15 14.80
C LEU A 8 3.34 -8.72 14.21
N LEU A 9 4.50 -8.07 14.28
CA LEU A 9 4.77 -6.76 13.67
C LEU A 9 5.06 -6.85 12.16
N GLU A 10 5.42 -8.04 11.65
CA GLU A 10 5.54 -8.32 10.21
C GLU A 10 4.17 -8.44 9.49
N ILE A 11 3.05 -8.39 10.23
CA ILE A 11 1.69 -8.63 9.73
C ILE A 11 1.07 -7.39 9.04
N LEU A 12 1.62 -6.19 9.24
CA LEU A 12 1.13 -4.94 8.61
C LEU A 12 1.98 -4.48 7.43
N ALA A 13 2.47 -5.42 6.62
CA ALA A 13 3.31 -5.12 5.47
C ALA A 13 2.79 -5.80 4.20
N CYS A 14 2.97 -5.15 3.05
CA CYS A 14 2.50 -5.62 1.74
C CYS A 14 2.93 -7.10 1.52
N PRO A 15 2.02 -8.03 1.16
CA PRO A 15 2.28 -9.48 1.21
C PRO A 15 3.40 -9.97 0.28
N GLU A 16 3.76 -9.20 -0.75
CA GLU A 16 4.86 -9.53 -1.67
C GLU A 16 6.21 -8.92 -1.29
N ASP A 17 6.23 -7.70 -0.74
CA ASP A 17 7.45 -6.89 -0.67
C ASP A 17 7.83 -6.50 0.77
N LYS A 18 6.91 -6.71 1.73
CA LYS A 18 6.99 -6.27 3.12
C LYS A 18 7.40 -4.79 3.28
N GLY A 19 7.18 -4.00 2.23
CA GLY A 19 7.56 -2.59 2.15
C GLY A 19 6.42 -1.65 2.51
N PRO A 20 6.74 -0.37 2.73
CA PRO A 20 5.75 0.66 3.04
C PRO A 20 4.83 0.92 1.84
N LEU A 21 3.52 0.99 2.11
CA LEU A 21 2.50 1.41 1.15
C LEU A 21 2.16 2.89 1.40
N LEU A 22 1.93 3.62 0.32
CA LEU A 22 1.55 5.02 0.35
C LEU A 22 0.04 5.14 0.21
N LEU A 23 -0.64 5.79 1.15
CA LEU A 23 -2.06 6.04 1.02
C LEU A 23 -2.31 7.11 -0.06
N VAL A 24 -3.05 6.76 -1.11
CA VAL A 24 -3.46 7.68 -2.17
C VAL A 24 -4.89 8.10 -1.91
N GLY A 25 -5.07 9.30 -1.36
CA GLY A 25 -6.37 9.75 -0.84
C GLY A 25 -6.71 9.00 0.45
N ASP A 26 -7.90 8.41 0.51
CA ASP A 26 -8.42 7.70 1.71
C ASP A 26 -8.94 6.28 1.41
N ASP A 27 -8.91 5.87 0.15
CA ASP A 27 -9.55 4.63 -0.34
C ASP A 27 -8.57 3.70 -1.10
N ALA A 28 -7.31 4.09 -1.23
CA ALA A 28 -6.33 3.30 -1.99
C ALA A 28 -4.93 3.35 -1.37
N LEU A 29 -4.21 2.24 -1.50
CA LEU A 29 -2.82 2.07 -1.09
C LEU A 29 -1.95 1.82 -2.32
N TYR A 30 -0.95 2.66 -2.53
CA TYR A 30 -0.01 2.56 -3.62
C TYR A 30 1.36 2.05 -3.16
N ASN A 31 1.85 1.02 -3.82
CA ASN A 31 3.21 0.53 -3.67
C ASN A 31 4.09 1.15 -4.76
N PRO A 32 4.98 2.10 -4.45
CA PRO A 32 5.88 2.70 -5.43
C PRO A 32 6.99 1.75 -5.90
N ARG A 33 7.32 0.70 -5.13
CA ARG A 33 8.38 -0.27 -5.48
C ARG A 33 7.92 -1.26 -6.54
N LEU A 34 6.70 -1.78 -6.36
CA LEU A 34 6.06 -2.68 -7.32
C LEU A 34 5.25 -1.93 -8.37
N LYS A 35 5.08 -0.61 -8.21
CA LYS A 35 4.16 0.24 -8.98
C LYS A 35 2.76 -0.40 -9.06
N ARG A 36 2.17 -0.67 -7.89
CA ARG A 36 0.85 -1.31 -7.77
C ARG A 36 -0.09 -0.53 -6.86
N ILE A 37 -1.34 -0.39 -7.27
CA ILE A 37 -2.39 0.22 -6.45
C ILE A 37 -3.31 -0.88 -5.93
N TYR A 38 -3.53 -0.88 -4.61
CA TYR A 38 -4.49 -1.70 -3.90
C TYR A 38 -5.66 -0.83 -3.48
N ARG A 39 -6.89 -1.33 -3.63
CA ARG A 39 -8.10 -0.63 -3.18
C ARG A 39 -8.41 -0.97 -1.73
N ILE A 40 -9.11 -0.08 -1.04
CA ILE A 40 -9.66 -0.29 0.29
C ILE A 40 -11.16 -0.51 0.09
N ASP A 41 -11.68 -1.66 0.53
CA ASP A 41 -13.09 -2.01 0.42
C ASP A 41 -13.65 -2.22 1.83
N ASP A 42 -14.69 -1.48 2.21
CA ASP A 42 -15.29 -1.51 3.56
C ASP A 42 -14.27 -1.22 4.70
N GLY A 43 -13.26 -0.40 4.42
CA GLY A 43 -12.16 -0.11 5.37
C GLY A 43 -11.14 -1.25 5.50
N ILE A 44 -11.24 -2.30 4.69
CA ILE A 44 -10.28 -3.40 4.61
C ILE A 44 -9.41 -3.22 3.35
N PRO A 45 -8.08 -3.06 3.49
CA PRO A 45 -7.20 -2.98 2.34
C PRO A 45 -7.13 -4.33 1.62
N VAL A 46 -7.54 -4.35 0.36
CA VAL A 46 -7.52 -5.54 -0.50
C VAL A 46 -6.10 -5.71 -1.04
N LEU A 47 -5.24 -6.32 -0.22
CA LEU A 47 -3.83 -6.63 -0.56
C LEU A 47 -3.71 -7.89 -1.44
N LEU A 48 -4.60 -8.04 -2.41
CA LEU A 48 -4.58 -9.14 -3.37
C LEU A 48 -3.94 -8.66 -4.66
N VAL A 49 -2.92 -9.38 -5.13
CA VAL A 49 -2.19 -9.05 -6.37
C VAL A 49 -3.11 -9.08 -7.60
N ASP A 50 -4.07 -10.00 -7.61
CA ASP A 50 -5.05 -10.16 -8.70
C ASP A 50 -6.01 -8.96 -8.80
N GLU A 51 -6.31 -8.34 -7.66
CA GLU A 51 -7.17 -7.15 -7.55
C GLU A 51 -6.38 -5.85 -7.63
N ALA A 52 -5.04 -5.93 -7.57
CA ALA A 52 -4.18 -4.78 -7.62
C ALA A 52 -4.05 -4.27 -9.06
N ARG A 53 -4.14 -2.95 -9.24
CA ARG A 53 -3.87 -2.32 -10.52
C ARG A 53 -2.38 -2.07 -10.68
N GLN A 54 -1.77 -2.69 -11.68
CA GLN A 54 -0.39 -2.44 -12.09
C GLN A 54 -0.30 -1.07 -12.79
N VAL A 55 0.72 -0.29 -12.44
CA VAL A 55 1.04 1.01 -13.03
C VAL A 55 2.38 0.85 -13.76
N ASP A 56 2.32 0.55 -15.06
CA ASP A 56 3.53 0.43 -15.88
C ASP A 56 4.05 1.78 -16.38
N ASP A 57 3.20 2.80 -16.40
CA ASP A 57 3.54 4.12 -16.92
C ASP A 57 4.26 4.97 -15.85
N ASP A 58 5.49 5.41 -16.15
CA ASP A 58 6.31 6.20 -15.23
C ASP A 58 5.71 7.58 -14.92
N ASP A 59 4.95 8.15 -15.86
CA ASP A 59 4.24 9.42 -15.66
C ASP A 59 3.08 9.24 -14.65
N GLU A 60 2.29 8.17 -14.80
CA GLU A 60 1.23 7.82 -13.84
C GLU A 60 1.81 7.52 -12.45
N HIS A 61 2.94 6.82 -12.39
CA HIS A 61 3.66 6.56 -11.13
C HIS A 61 4.03 7.85 -10.39
N ALA A 62 4.61 8.83 -11.10
CA ALA A 62 5.00 10.11 -10.52
C ALA A 62 3.79 10.88 -10.00
N GLN A 63 2.66 10.87 -10.73
CA GLN A 63 1.41 11.49 -10.30
C GLN A 63 0.84 10.84 -9.04
N LEU A 64 0.87 9.52 -8.95
CA LEU A 64 0.41 8.78 -7.77
C LEU A 64 1.29 9.05 -6.55
N LEU A 65 2.61 9.12 -6.72
CA LEU A 65 3.54 9.52 -5.66
C LEU A 65 3.22 10.92 -5.12
N VAL A 66 2.99 11.89 -6.01
CA VAL A 66 2.61 13.26 -5.64
C VAL A 66 1.29 13.28 -4.89
N ARG A 67 0.29 12.52 -5.34
CA ARG A 67 -1.00 12.40 -4.65
C ARG A 67 -0.88 11.73 -3.29
N ALA A 68 -0.07 10.69 -3.18
CA ALA A 68 0.11 9.97 -1.92
C ALA A 68 0.86 10.80 -0.86
N GLY A 69 1.82 11.61 -1.29
CA GLY A 69 2.56 12.52 -0.41
C GLY A 69 1.72 13.68 0.16
N GLY A 70 0.49 13.88 -0.34
CA GLY A 70 -0.40 14.96 0.10
C GLY A 70 -1.37 14.61 1.24
N SER A 71 -1.53 13.32 1.58
CA SER A 71 -2.60 12.85 2.51
C SER A 71 -2.09 12.34 3.88
N ALA A 72 -0.79 12.42 4.17
CA ALA A 72 -0.21 11.82 5.38
C ALA A 72 -0.29 12.71 6.65
N ALA A 73 -1.20 13.69 6.74
CA ALA A 73 -1.28 14.57 7.90
C ALA A 73 -2.70 15.01 8.21
N GLU A 74 -3.45 14.18 8.95
CA GLU A 74 -4.39 14.60 9.99
C GLU A 74 -4.30 13.66 11.20
#